data_AF-A0A7U8KB14-F1
#
_entry.id   AF-A0A7U8KB14-F1
#
_cell.length_a   1.000
_cell.length_b   1.000
_cell.length_c   1.000
_cell.angle_alpha   90.00
_cell.angle_beta   90.00
_cell.angle_gamma   90.00
#
_symmetry.space_group_name_H-M   'P 1'
#
loop_
_entity.id
_entity.type
_entity.pdbx_description
1 polymer ?
#
loop_
_entity_poly.entity_id
_entity_poly.type
_entity_poly.pdbx_seq_one_letter_code
_entity_poly.pdbx_strand_id
1 'polypeptide(L)'
;MRLYIPHKYRRFPDWDGRLPQVPAGITIVRCDEDLGPATKVLPAARDLKGRDVDILFCDDDKIYDANWHQRFKAEAARKPGHCIIEDGETFPDIADAGRPADRLPRSRWKPKDFKYRMKRIASLFLYKPNRGTPGYVDRISGFAGVLVHPDWFDELFYDIPDIMWTVDDPWISGHLERRGIPIWMIGRNSRRAEGKASGVSALLNHVEDGQDRVDADLLVIDYFRQHYGIWQKTEMIDEKATLRTASMREMMRRRKAELGLIDP
;
A
#
# COMPACT_ATOMS: atom_id res chain seq x y z
N MET A 1 -13.28 -14.64 -7.96
CA MET A 1 -12.86 -13.35 -7.38
C MET A 1 -13.98 -12.80 -6.52
N ARG A 2 -13.68 -12.04 -5.46
CA ARG A 2 -14.70 -11.41 -4.60
C ARG A 2 -14.63 -9.90 -4.74
N LEU A 3 -15.77 -9.26 -4.90
CA LEU A 3 -15.93 -7.80 -4.90
C LEU A 3 -16.72 -7.42 -3.66
N TYR A 4 -16.08 -6.72 -2.72
CA TYR A 4 -16.71 -6.31 -1.47
C TYR A 4 -17.35 -4.93 -1.64
N ILE A 5 -18.63 -4.84 -1.32
CA ILE A 5 -19.43 -3.62 -1.43
C ILE A 5 -20.23 -3.45 -0.13
N PRO A 6 -20.06 -2.36 0.64
CA PRO A 6 -20.82 -2.18 1.86
C PRO A 6 -22.33 -2.00 1.58
N HIS A 7 -23.15 -2.18 2.60
CA HIS A 7 -24.58 -1.92 2.51
C HIS A 7 -24.88 -0.43 2.28
N LYS A 8 -24.06 0.44 2.87
CA LYS A 8 -24.11 1.90 2.72
C LYS A 8 -22.68 2.43 2.69
N TYR A 9 -22.40 3.44 1.87
CA TYR A 9 -21.11 4.11 1.86
C TYR A 9 -21.14 5.34 2.78
N ARG A 10 -20.11 5.53 3.60
CA ARG A 10 -19.88 6.78 4.36
C ARG A 10 -19.72 7.96 3.42
N ARG A 11 -18.95 7.77 2.34
CA ARG A 11 -18.63 8.82 1.35
C ARG A 11 -19.80 9.14 0.40
N PHE A 12 -20.71 8.19 0.21
CA PHE A 12 -21.86 8.33 -0.69
C PHE A 12 -23.14 7.94 0.05
N PRO A 13 -23.58 8.76 1.02
CA PRO A 13 -24.72 8.42 1.89
C PRO A 13 -26.03 8.28 1.11
N ASP A 14 -26.15 8.96 -0.03
CA ASP A 14 -27.33 8.93 -0.90
C ASP A 14 -27.29 7.82 -1.96
N TRP A 15 -26.31 6.92 -1.93
CA TRP A 15 -26.25 5.79 -2.86
C TRP A 15 -27.44 4.85 -2.66
N ASP A 16 -28.15 4.55 -3.74
CA ASP A 16 -29.41 3.78 -3.76
C ASP A 16 -29.24 2.27 -3.48
N GLY A 17 -28.01 1.80 -3.28
CA GLY A 17 -27.69 0.41 -3.02
C GLY A 17 -27.68 -0.50 -4.26
N ARG A 18 -27.89 0.06 -5.47
CA ARG A 18 -27.91 -0.70 -6.72
C ARG A 18 -26.55 -1.30 -7.01
N LEU A 19 -26.52 -2.63 -7.14
CA LEU A 19 -25.30 -3.38 -7.42
C LEU A 19 -24.92 -3.34 -8.91
N PRO A 20 -23.61 -3.33 -9.23
CA PRO A 20 -23.14 -3.43 -10.60
C PRO A 20 -23.38 -4.83 -11.16
N GLN A 21 -23.51 -4.93 -12.48
CA GLN A 21 -23.37 -6.21 -13.16
C GLN A 21 -21.88 -6.58 -13.19
N VAL A 22 -21.56 -7.81 -12.80
CA VAL A 22 -20.18 -8.32 -12.75
C VAL A 22 -20.02 -9.52 -13.69
N PRO A 23 -18.84 -9.70 -14.31
CA PRO A 23 -18.52 -10.88 -15.10
C PRO A 23 -18.70 -12.20 -14.34
N ALA A 24 -18.89 -13.30 -15.08
CA ALA A 24 -18.91 -14.64 -14.52
C ALA A 24 -17.62 -14.93 -13.71
N GLY A 25 -17.77 -15.59 -12.55
CA GLY A 25 -16.66 -15.89 -11.64
C GLY A 25 -16.31 -14.77 -10.65
N ILE A 26 -17.03 -13.63 -10.69
CA ILE A 26 -16.98 -12.59 -9.66
C ILE A 26 -18.22 -12.73 -8.76
N THR A 27 -17.98 -12.82 -7.46
CA THR A 27 -19.03 -12.81 -6.44
C THR A 27 -19.03 -11.45 -5.74
N ILE A 28 -20.17 -10.76 -5.74
CA ILE A 28 -20.36 -9.59 -4.90
C ILE A 28 -20.63 -10.07 -3.48
N VAL A 29 -19.87 -9.56 -2.52
CA VAL A 29 -20.05 -9.81 -1.09
C VAL A 29 -20.49 -8.50 -0.44
N ARG A 30 -21.66 -8.50 0.21
CA ARG A 30 -22.15 -7.33 0.93
C ARG A 30 -21.58 -7.30 2.35
N CYS A 31 -21.17 -6.12 2.78
CA CYS A 31 -20.58 -5.90 4.11
C CYS A 31 -21.48 -4.97 4.93
N ASP A 32 -21.63 -5.23 6.22
CA ASP A 32 -22.45 -4.40 7.11
C ASP A 32 -21.84 -3.01 7.35
N GLU A 33 -20.51 -2.96 7.46
CA GLU A 33 -19.75 -1.75 7.71
C GLU A 33 -19.00 -1.28 6.46
N ASP A 34 -18.93 0.05 6.27
CA ASP A 34 -18.02 0.67 5.31
C ASP A 34 -16.70 0.99 6.02
N LEU A 35 -15.71 0.13 5.78
CA LEU A 35 -14.34 0.27 6.27
C LEU A 35 -13.50 1.15 5.34
N GLY A 36 -14.16 1.97 4.51
CA GLY A 36 -13.54 2.80 3.51
C GLY A 36 -12.82 1.96 2.45
N PRO A 37 -11.63 2.39 1.99
CA PRO A 37 -10.86 1.67 0.96
C PRO A 37 -10.40 0.30 1.44
N ALA A 38 -10.31 0.11 2.76
CA ALA A 38 -9.91 -1.15 3.40
C ALA A 38 -10.98 -2.25 3.23
N THR A 39 -12.21 -1.89 2.85
CA THR A 39 -13.31 -2.83 2.55
C THR A 39 -12.93 -3.89 1.49
N LYS A 40 -11.92 -3.63 0.65
CA LYS A 40 -11.43 -4.62 -0.33
C LYS A 40 -10.74 -5.84 0.27
N VAL A 41 -10.30 -5.78 1.54
CA VAL A 41 -9.53 -6.86 2.18
C VAL A 41 -9.96 -7.19 3.60
N LEU A 42 -10.34 -6.20 4.42
CA LEU A 42 -10.67 -6.44 5.83
C LEU A 42 -11.79 -7.48 6.01
N PRO A 43 -12.95 -7.38 5.32
CA PRO A 43 -14.00 -8.39 5.44
C PRO A 43 -13.52 -9.78 4.99
N ALA A 44 -12.70 -9.83 3.93
CA ALA A 44 -12.14 -11.09 3.43
C ALA A 44 -11.24 -11.77 4.48
N ALA A 45 -10.42 -11.00 5.19
CA ALA A 45 -9.56 -11.51 6.24
C ALA A 45 -10.38 -12.11 7.40
N ARG A 46 -11.49 -11.48 7.78
CA ARG A 46 -12.42 -12.01 8.79
C ARG A 46 -13.09 -13.29 8.33
N ASP A 47 -13.67 -13.30 7.13
CA ASP A 47 -14.42 -14.44 6.58
C ASP A 47 -13.55 -15.69 6.36
N LEU A 48 -12.26 -15.48 6.09
CA LEU A 48 -11.30 -16.54 5.78
C LEU A 48 -10.37 -16.88 6.95
N LYS A 49 -10.58 -16.29 8.14
CA LYS A 49 -9.78 -16.57 9.34
C LYS A 49 -9.75 -18.07 9.66
N GLY A 50 -8.58 -18.57 10.03
CA GLY A 50 -8.32 -19.98 10.32
C GLY A 50 -8.26 -20.90 9.09
N ARG A 51 -8.38 -20.36 7.87
CA ARG A 51 -8.21 -21.12 6.63
C ARG A 51 -6.81 -20.92 6.08
N ASP A 52 -6.18 -22.00 5.64
CA ASP A 52 -4.88 -21.98 4.94
C ASP A 52 -5.06 -21.51 3.49
N VAL A 53 -5.26 -20.20 3.33
CA VAL A 53 -5.47 -19.54 2.03
C VAL A 53 -4.80 -18.19 1.99
N ASP A 54 -4.25 -17.82 0.84
CA ASP A 54 -3.79 -16.45 0.62
C ASP A 54 -4.93 -15.56 0.12
N ILE A 55 -4.85 -14.27 0.46
CA ILE A 55 -5.68 -13.21 -0.11
C ILE A 55 -4.78 -12.32 -0.96
N LEU A 56 -4.99 -12.35 -2.29
CA LEU A 56 -4.44 -11.35 -3.21
C LEU A 56 -5.52 -10.29 -3.46
N PHE A 57 -5.35 -9.10 -2.90
CA PHE A 57 -6.27 -7.98 -3.10
C PHE A 57 -5.66 -6.87 -3.95
N CYS A 58 -6.51 -6.07 -4.58
CA CYS A 58 -6.11 -4.98 -5.45
C CYS A 58 -7.28 -4.00 -5.67
N ASP A 59 -7.01 -2.88 -6.35
CA ASP A 59 -8.05 -1.94 -6.76
C ASP A 59 -8.73 -2.42 -8.05
N ASP A 60 -10.00 -2.06 -8.21
CA ASP A 60 -10.86 -2.42 -9.35
C ASP A 60 -10.70 -1.48 -10.57
N ASP A 61 -9.88 -0.44 -10.44
CA ASP A 61 -9.64 0.57 -11.45
C ASP A 61 -8.30 0.38 -12.22
N LYS A 62 -7.62 -0.76 -12.05
CA LYS A 62 -6.36 -1.08 -12.73
C LYS A 62 -6.48 -2.32 -13.61
N ILE A 63 -5.73 -2.32 -14.72
CA ILE A 63 -5.57 -3.50 -15.58
C ILE A 63 -4.28 -4.22 -15.21
N TYR A 64 -4.42 -5.41 -14.62
CA TYR A 64 -3.32 -6.30 -14.24
C TYR A 64 -2.98 -7.25 -15.40
N ASP A 65 -1.69 -7.59 -15.55
CA ASP A 65 -1.26 -8.52 -16.60
C ASP A 65 -1.52 -9.99 -16.21
N ALA A 66 -1.54 -10.86 -17.23
CA ALA A 66 -1.88 -12.29 -17.07
C ALA A 66 -0.98 -13.06 -16.08
N ASN A 67 0.27 -12.62 -15.89
CA ASN A 67 1.23 -13.29 -15.01
C ASN A 67 1.26 -12.69 -13.59
N TRP A 68 0.39 -11.72 -13.29
CA TRP A 68 0.38 -11.00 -12.02
C TRP A 68 0.23 -11.95 -10.83
N HIS A 69 -0.85 -12.74 -10.75
CA HIS A 69 -1.04 -13.72 -9.68
C HIS A 69 0.12 -14.73 -9.54
N GLN A 70 0.63 -15.25 -10.66
CA GLN A 70 1.74 -16.22 -10.65
C GLN A 70 3.00 -15.63 -10.01
N ARG A 71 3.30 -14.34 -10.24
CA ARG A 71 4.46 -13.68 -9.63
C ARG A 71 4.33 -13.58 -8.11
N PHE A 72 3.16 -13.20 -7.60
CA PHE A 72 2.93 -13.15 -6.14
C PHE A 72 3.09 -14.53 -5.52
N LYS A 73 2.49 -15.58 -6.09
CA LYS A 73 2.61 -16.95 -5.57
C LYS A 73 4.05 -17.47 -5.61
N ALA A 74 4.78 -17.20 -6.70
CA ALA A 74 6.18 -17.61 -6.81
C ALA A 74 7.08 -16.92 -5.76
N GLU A 75 6.81 -15.65 -5.45
CA GLU A 75 7.57 -14.90 -4.45
C GLU A 75 7.17 -15.26 -3.02
N ALA A 76 5.88 -15.51 -2.75
CA ALA A 76 5.41 -16.01 -1.46
C ALA A 76 6.05 -17.36 -1.10
N ALA A 77 6.21 -18.26 -2.08
CA ALA A 77 6.93 -19.52 -1.87
C ALA A 77 8.42 -19.31 -1.52
N ARG A 78 9.05 -18.23 -1.97
CA ARG A 78 10.44 -17.87 -1.63
C ARG A 78 10.55 -17.10 -0.31
N LYS A 79 9.48 -16.44 0.10
CA LYS A 79 9.39 -15.56 1.27
C LYS A 79 8.16 -15.94 2.11
N PRO A 80 8.13 -17.17 2.68
CA PRO A 80 7.02 -17.58 3.53
C PRO A 80 6.89 -16.62 4.74
N GLY A 81 5.65 -16.36 5.17
CA GLY A 81 5.37 -15.45 6.29
C GLY A 81 5.60 -13.96 6.00
N HIS A 82 5.79 -13.58 4.73
CA HIS A 82 5.95 -12.17 4.32
C HIS A 82 4.73 -11.69 3.55
N CYS A 83 4.30 -10.46 3.80
CA CYS A 83 3.41 -9.75 2.90
C CYS A 83 4.15 -9.47 1.58
N ILE A 84 3.60 -9.90 0.45
CA ILE A 84 4.25 -9.76 -0.86
C ILE A 84 3.55 -8.64 -1.64
N ILE A 85 4.33 -7.73 -2.21
CA ILE A 85 3.80 -6.58 -2.98
C ILE A 85 4.60 -6.34 -4.27
N GLU A 86 3.99 -5.67 -5.24
CA GLU A 86 4.70 -5.19 -6.45
C GLU A 86 5.09 -3.70 -6.39
N ASP A 87 4.45 -2.91 -5.53
CA ASP A 87 4.77 -1.50 -5.32
C ASP A 87 4.53 -1.10 -3.86
N GLY A 88 5.39 -0.24 -3.33
CA GLY A 88 5.35 0.22 -1.94
C GLY A 88 6.41 1.26 -1.64
N GLU A 89 6.44 1.72 -0.39
CA GLU A 89 7.24 2.87 0.01
C GLU A 89 8.03 2.62 1.30
N THR A 90 9.19 3.26 1.40
CA THR A 90 10.03 3.29 2.60
C THR A 90 9.92 4.67 3.22
N PHE A 91 9.73 4.72 4.54
CA PHE A 91 9.65 5.95 5.31
C PHE A 91 11.02 6.64 5.35
N PRO A 92 11.15 7.84 4.79
CA PRO A 92 12.42 8.55 4.65
C PRO A 92 13.04 9.03 5.97
N ASP A 93 12.26 9.10 7.04
CA ASP A 93 12.71 9.56 8.37
C ASP A 93 13.27 8.42 9.25
N ILE A 94 13.46 7.23 8.67
CA ILE A 94 14.06 6.06 9.30
C ILE A 94 15.20 5.53 8.40
N ALA A 95 16.43 5.85 8.79
CA ALA A 95 17.65 5.40 8.12
C ALA A 95 17.86 3.89 8.26
N ASP A 96 18.51 3.28 7.26
CA ASP A 96 18.81 1.85 7.23
C ASP A 96 19.55 1.34 8.48
N ALA A 97 20.45 2.16 9.05
CA ALA A 97 21.21 1.81 10.24
C ALA A 97 20.33 1.64 11.50
N GLY A 98 19.15 2.28 11.55
CA GLY A 98 18.20 2.12 12.64
C GLY A 98 17.13 1.08 12.39
N ARG A 99 17.23 0.30 11.30
CA ARG A 99 16.26 -0.74 10.96
C ARG A 99 16.72 -2.12 11.45
N PRO A 100 15.80 -2.96 11.91
CA PRO A 100 16.08 -4.36 12.19
C PRO A 100 16.64 -5.09 10.97
N ALA A 101 17.48 -6.10 11.21
CA ALA A 101 18.11 -6.88 10.13
C ALA A 101 17.08 -7.61 9.25
N ASP A 102 15.93 -8.02 9.81
CA ASP A 102 14.82 -8.66 9.10
C ASP A 102 13.91 -7.64 8.36
N ARG A 103 14.26 -6.36 8.40
CA ARG A 103 13.67 -5.28 7.57
C ARG A 103 14.66 -4.76 6.52
N LEU A 104 15.76 -5.48 6.31
CA LEU A 104 16.83 -5.20 5.35
C LEU A 104 17.09 -6.41 4.45
N PRO A 105 17.52 -6.20 3.18
CA PRO A 105 17.81 -4.92 2.54
C PRO A 105 16.53 -4.17 2.14
N ARG A 106 16.61 -2.84 2.09
CA ARG A 106 15.50 -2.02 1.57
C ARG A 106 15.38 -2.13 0.08
N SER A 107 14.14 -2.09 -0.40
CA SER A 107 13.92 -1.86 -1.82
C SER A 107 14.30 -0.43 -2.19
N ARG A 108 14.99 -0.27 -3.33
CA ARG A 108 15.52 1.00 -3.82
C ARG A 108 15.13 1.23 -5.28
N TRP A 109 15.14 2.49 -5.68
CA TRP A 109 15.03 2.82 -7.09
C TRP A 109 16.37 2.67 -7.79
N LYS A 110 16.34 1.99 -8.94
CA LYS A 110 17.49 1.87 -9.83
C LYS A 110 17.85 3.25 -10.38
N PRO A 111 19.13 3.64 -10.35
CA PRO A 111 19.57 4.91 -10.90
C PRO A 111 19.31 4.95 -12.42
N LYS A 112 18.97 6.13 -12.94
CA LYS A 112 18.83 6.38 -14.40
C LYS A 112 20.21 6.63 -15.02
N ASP A 113 21.07 5.61 -14.95
CA ASP A 113 22.43 5.68 -15.45
C ASP A 113 22.51 5.84 -16.98
N PHE A 114 23.73 6.03 -17.50
CA PHE A 114 23.96 6.19 -18.94
C PHE A 114 23.49 4.96 -19.73
N LYS A 115 23.73 3.74 -19.22
CA LYS A 115 23.27 2.49 -19.85
C LYS A 115 21.74 2.43 -19.98
N TYR A 116 21.02 2.84 -18.94
CA TYR A 116 19.57 2.99 -18.97
C TYR A 116 19.13 3.97 -20.05
N ARG A 117 19.76 5.15 -20.14
CA ARG A 117 19.41 6.18 -21.15
C ARG A 117 19.68 5.67 -22.57
N MET A 118 20.79 4.97 -22.79
CA MET A 118 21.11 4.35 -24.07
C MET A 118 20.10 3.27 -24.47
N LYS A 119 19.71 2.37 -23.55
CA LYS A 119 18.67 1.37 -23.81
C LYS A 119 17.32 2.02 -24.14
N ARG A 120 16.96 3.12 -23.45
CA ARG A 120 15.75 3.90 -23.75
C ARG A 120 15.79 4.41 -25.19
N ILE A 121 16.86 5.08 -25.60
CA ILE A 121 17.00 5.63 -26.96
C ILE A 121 16.99 4.51 -28.01
N ALA A 122 17.79 3.46 -27.83
CA ALA A 122 17.88 2.33 -28.75
C ALA A 122 16.55 1.59 -28.93
N SER A 123 15.69 1.60 -27.90
CA SER A 123 14.34 1.02 -27.95
C SER A 123 13.26 1.97 -28.49
N LEU A 124 13.61 3.15 -29.03
CA LEU A 124 12.67 4.21 -29.37
C LEU A 124 11.74 4.56 -28.19
N PHE A 125 12.30 4.53 -26.98
CA PHE A 125 11.62 4.73 -25.70
C PHE A 125 10.51 3.72 -25.35
N LEU A 126 10.39 2.62 -26.11
CA LEU A 126 9.45 1.53 -25.85
C LEU A 126 9.89 0.68 -24.64
N TYR A 127 11.20 0.50 -24.43
CA TYR A 127 11.70 -0.19 -23.25
C TYR A 127 11.46 0.64 -21.99
N LYS A 128 10.67 0.11 -21.05
CA LYS A 128 10.42 0.73 -19.75
C LYS A 128 10.72 -0.29 -18.65
N PRO A 129 11.97 -0.35 -18.15
CA PRO A 129 12.35 -1.36 -17.17
C PRO A 129 11.66 -1.13 -15.84
N ASN A 130 11.47 -2.21 -15.06
CA ASN A 130 11.10 -2.03 -13.67
C ASN A 130 12.23 -1.30 -12.92
N ARG A 131 11.81 -0.26 -12.20
CA ARG A 131 12.66 0.72 -11.56
C ARG A 131 12.89 0.41 -10.08
N GLY A 132 12.11 -0.47 -9.45
CA GLY A 132 12.40 -0.99 -8.11
C GLY A 132 13.41 -2.14 -8.13
N THR A 133 14.22 -2.24 -7.08
CA THR A 133 14.93 -3.48 -6.71
C THR A 133 14.05 -4.34 -5.80
N PRO A 134 14.25 -5.65 -5.71
CA PRO A 134 13.63 -6.43 -4.64
C PRO A 134 14.12 -5.94 -3.27
N GLY A 135 13.29 -6.01 -2.24
CA GLY A 135 13.66 -5.62 -0.88
C GLY A 135 12.47 -5.28 0.00
N TYR A 136 12.72 -5.02 1.28
CA TYR A 136 11.70 -4.65 2.25
C TYR A 136 11.24 -3.19 2.07
N VAL A 137 9.99 -2.93 2.41
CA VAL A 137 9.37 -1.60 2.46
C VAL A 137 8.60 -1.43 3.78
N ASP A 138 8.16 -0.21 4.11
CA ASP A 138 7.38 0.06 5.34
C ASP A 138 5.88 0.14 5.04
N ARG A 139 5.53 0.56 3.83
CA ARG A 139 4.14 0.75 3.42
C ARG A 139 3.83 0.04 2.11
N ILE A 140 2.71 -0.67 2.07
CA ILE A 140 2.17 -1.25 0.85
C ILE A 140 1.66 -0.16 -0.12
N SER A 141 1.38 -0.55 -1.36
CA SER A 141 0.50 0.21 -2.25
C SER A 141 -0.55 -0.72 -2.85
N GLY A 142 -1.75 -0.71 -2.27
CA GLY A 142 -2.84 -1.65 -2.53
C GLY A 142 -3.23 -1.75 -4.01
N PHE A 143 -3.15 -0.64 -4.73
CA PHE A 143 -3.44 -0.59 -6.17
C PHE A 143 -2.53 -1.49 -7.03
N ALA A 144 -1.35 -1.86 -6.53
CA ALA A 144 -0.40 -2.70 -7.25
C ALA A 144 -0.60 -4.20 -7.00
N GLY A 145 -1.43 -4.56 -6.02
CA GLY A 145 -1.56 -5.93 -5.55
C GLY A 145 -0.75 -6.19 -4.31
N VAL A 146 -1.41 -6.86 -3.37
CA VAL A 146 -0.87 -7.19 -2.06
C VAL A 146 -1.36 -8.59 -1.70
N LEU A 147 -0.42 -9.49 -1.42
CA LEU A 147 -0.71 -10.86 -0.99
C LEU A 147 -0.47 -10.98 0.51
N VAL A 148 -1.52 -11.38 1.23
CA VAL A 148 -1.52 -11.54 2.68
C VAL A 148 -2.21 -12.82 3.10
N HIS A 149 -1.96 -13.26 4.33
CA HIS A 149 -2.70 -14.35 4.97
C HIS A 149 -3.79 -13.77 5.91
N PRO A 150 -5.01 -14.33 5.97
CA PRO A 150 -6.08 -13.84 6.82
C PRO A 150 -5.70 -13.78 8.31
N ASP A 151 -4.96 -14.77 8.82
CA ASP A 151 -4.59 -14.87 10.24
C ASP A 151 -3.56 -13.83 10.72
N TRP A 152 -3.03 -13.01 9.81
CA TRP A 152 -2.13 -11.92 10.18
C TRP A 152 -2.86 -10.74 10.81
N PHE A 153 -4.19 -10.68 10.74
CA PHE A 153 -5.00 -9.59 11.25
C PHE A 153 -5.82 -10.02 12.48
N ASP A 154 -5.77 -9.23 13.57
CA ASP A 154 -6.62 -9.40 14.76
C ASP A 154 -7.74 -8.35 14.81
N GLU A 155 -8.52 -8.36 15.91
CA GLU A 155 -9.70 -7.49 16.04
C GLU A 155 -9.37 -5.99 16.05
N LEU A 156 -8.16 -5.59 16.47
CA LEU A 156 -7.75 -4.18 16.43
C LEU A 156 -7.68 -3.65 15.00
N PHE A 157 -7.57 -4.53 14.01
CA PHE A 157 -7.53 -4.16 12.61
C PHE A 157 -8.83 -3.53 12.09
N TYR A 158 -9.94 -3.83 12.76
CA TYR A 158 -11.29 -3.40 12.37
C TYR A 158 -11.75 -2.16 13.15
N ASP A 159 -11.04 -1.79 14.22
CA ASP A 159 -11.31 -0.59 15.00
C ASP A 159 -10.55 0.59 14.40
N ILE A 160 -11.11 1.16 13.33
CA ILE A 160 -10.47 2.24 12.56
C ILE A 160 -10.98 3.60 13.08
N PRO A 161 -10.10 4.45 13.63
CA PRO A 161 -10.49 5.79 14.08
C PRO A 161 -11.01 6.67 12.94
N ASP A 162 -11.72 7.73 13.32
CA ASP A 162 -12.15 8.76 12.37
C ASP A 162 -10.97 9.39 11.63
N ILE A 163 -11.27 9.89 10.43
CA ILE A 163 -10.31 10.33 9.40
C ILE A 163 -9.47 9.18 8.82
N MET A 164 -8.92 8.29 9.65
CA MET A 164 -8.03 7.19 9.23
C MET A 164 -8.72 6.19 8.32
N TRP A 165 -10.04 6.00 8.46
CA TRP A 165 -10.84 5.14 7.57
C TRP A 165 -10.77 5.53 6.09
N THR A 166 -10.37 6.78 5.78
CA THR A 166 -10.24 7.26 4.39
C THR A 166 -9.01 6.70 3.67
N VAL A 167 -8.11 6.01 4.39
CA VAL A 167 -6.83 5.52 3.89
C VAL A 167 -6.54 4.12 4.40
N ASP A 168 -6.16 3.20 3.51
CA ASP A 168 -5.96 1.79 3.84
C ASP A 168 -4.50 1.38 3.83
N ASP A 169 -3.70 1.86 2.87
CA ASP A 169 -2.30 1.50 2.73
C ASP A 169 -1.47 1.63 4.03
N PRO A 170 -1.44 2.79 4.73
CA PRO A 170 -0.70 2.90 5.99
C PRO A 170 -1.36 2.11 7.13
N TRP A 171 -2.69 1.96 7.13
CA TRP A 171 -3.41 1.23 8.18
C TRP A 171 -3.08 -0.26 8.15
N ILE A 172 -3.22 -0.87 6.97
CA ILE A 172 -2.85 -2.27 6.71
C ILE A 172 -1.37 -2.50 7.03
N SER A 173 -0.50 -1.59 6.59
CA SER A 173 0.94 -1.73 6.84
C SER A 173 1.29 -1.66 8.33
N GLY A 174 0.62 -0.79 9.09
CA GLY A 174 0.85 -0.64 10.53
C GLY A 174 0.43 -1.88 11.30
N HIS A 175 -0.69 -2.49 10.93
CA HIS A 175 -1.13 -3.76 11.50
C HIS A 175 -0.22 -4.94 11.15
N LEU A 176 0.28 -5.01 9.91
CA LEU A 176 1.28 -6.00 9.52
C LEU A 176 2.55 -5.85 10.37
N GLU A 177 3.09 -4.63 10.50
CA GLU A 177 4.30 -4.38 11.29
C GLU A 177 4.07 -4.66 12.79
N ARG A 178 2.93 -4.24 13.35
CA ARG A 178 2.55 -4.55 14.75
C ARG A 178 2.54 -6.06 15.01
N ARG A 179 2.17 -6.84 14.01
CA ARG A 179 2.14 -8.31 14.07
C ARG A 179 3.47 -8.96 13.66
N GLY A 180 4.50 -8.15 13.44
CA GLY A 180 5.84 -8.60 13.08
C GLY A 180 5.94 -9.12 11.65
N ILE A 181 4.94 -8.90 10.79
CA ILE A 181 4.90 -9.40 9.43
C ILE A 181 5.64 -8.42 8.51
N PRO A 182 6.81 -8.80 7.97
CA PRO A 182 7.54 -7.94 7.06
C PRO A 182 6.86 -7.83 5.69
N ILE A 183 7.02 -6.66 5.07
CA ILE A 183 6.51 -6.38 3.72
C ILE A 183 7.68 -6.47 2.73
N TRP A 184 7.61 -7.44 1.81
CA TRP A 184 8.60 -7.69 0.77
C TRP A 184 8.11 -7.27 -0.61
N MET A 185 8.84 -6.36 -1.24
CA MET A 185 8.56 -5.94 -2.61
C MET A 185 9.35 -6.78 -3.61
N ILE A 186 8.65 -7.34 -4.61
CA ILE A 186 9.20 -8.27 -5.61
C ILE A 186 10.32 -7.60 -6.46
N GLY A 187 10.26 -6.29 -6.66
CA GLY A 187 11.20 -5.60 -7.55
C GLY A 187 11.01 -5.98 -9.03
N ARG A 188 9.85 -6.58 -9.37
CA ARG A 188 9.33 -6.76 -10.74
C ARG A 188 7.88 -6.32 -10.77
N ASN A 189 7.53 -5.38 -11.63
CA ASN A 189 6.15 -4.97 -11.86
C ASN A 189 5.91 -4.77 -13.36
N SER A 190 4.66 -4.94 -13.77
CA SER A 190 4.17 -4.48 -15.05
C SER A 190 3.56 -3.08 -14.89
N ARG A 191 3.64 -2.26 -15.92
CA ARG A 191 2.89 -1.00 -15.92
C ARG A 191 1.42 -1.35 -16.07
N ARG A 192 0.62 -0.98 -15.08
CA ARG A 192 -0.84 -1.11 -15.13
C ARG A 192 -1.40 0.09 -15.86
N ALA A 193 -2.29 -0.16 -16.81
CA ALA A 193 -3.11 0.90 -17.35
C ALA A 193 -4.21 1.25 -16.32
N GLU A 194 -4.56 2.52 -16.25
CA GLU A 194 -5.75 2.96 -15.52
C GLU A 194 -6.99 2.55 -16.29
N GLY A 195 -7.99 2.05 -15.57
CA GLY A 195 -9.32 1.82 -16.06
C GLY A 195 -10.05 3.14 -16.27
N LYS A 196 -11.12 3.10 -17.06
CA LYS A 196 -11.92 4.29 -17.42
C LYS A 196 -12.49 5.04 -16.22
N ALA A 197 -12.66 4.37 -15.09
CA ALA A 197 -13.26 4.92 -13.87
C ALA A 197 -12.26 5.57 -12.90
N SER A 198 -10.94 5.47 -13.14
CA SER A 198 -9.91 5.89 -12.16
C SER A 198 -10.00 7.37 -11.73
N GLY A 199 -10.51 8.24 -12.61
CA GLY A 199 -10.71 9.67 -12.30
C GLY A 199 -12.10 10.04 -11.75
N VAL A 200 -13.05 9.11 -11.70
CA VAL A 200 -14.44 9.41 -11.31
C VAL A 200 -14.54 9.37 -9.78
N SER A 201 -14.82 10.53 -9.17
CA SER A 201 -14.87 10.67 -7.71
C SER A 201 -13.66 10.01 -7.03
N ALA A 202 -12.46 10.22 -7.57
CA ALA A 202 -11.26 9.53 -7.10
C ALA A 202 -11.04 9.77 -5.59
N LEU A 203 -10.80 8.69 -4.84
CA LEU A 203 -10.52 8.76 -3.42
C LEU A 203 -9.27 9.59 -3.12
N LEU A 204 -8.29 9.60 -4.04
CA LEU A 204 -7.07 10.39 -3.93
C LEU A 204 -7.35 11.90 -3.71
N ASN A 205 -8.49 12.39 -4.18
CA ASN A 205 -8.90 13.79 -4.08
C ASN A 205 -9.94 14.02 -2.96
N HIS A 206 -10.24 13.00 -2.15
CA HIS A 206 -11.19 13.10 -1.05
C HIS A 206 -10.59 13.93 0.09
N VAL A 207 -11.43 14.74 0.73
CA VAL A 207 -11.09 15.53 1.93
C VAL A 207 -12.17 15.24 2.96
N GLU A 208 -11.75 14.81 4.14
CA GLU A 208 -12.63 14.45 5.26
C GLU A 208 -12.32 15.38 6.44
N ASP A 209 -13.31 16.14 6.91
CA ASP A 209 -13.12 17.12 7.99
C ASP A 209 -11.90 18.06 7.80
N GLY A 210 -11.68 18.50 6.56
CA GLY A 210 -10.55 19.35 6.19
C GLY A 210 -9.20 18.65 6.04
N GLN A 211 -9.12 17.35 6.31
CA GLN A 211 -7.90 16.53 6.16
C GLN A 211 -7.88 15.87 4.79
N ASP A 212 -6.79 16.04 4.05
CA ASP A 212 -6.61 15.38 2.75
C ASP A 212 -5.92 14.00 2.88
N ARG A 213 -5.63 13.37 1.73
CA ARG A 213 -4.94 12.07 1.68
C ARG A 213 -3.58 12.08 2.38
N VAL A 214 -2.81 13.17 2.25
CA VAL A 214 -1.48 13.33 2.85
C VAL A 214 -1.62 13.45 4.36
N ASP A 215 -2.56 14.26 4.82
CA ASP A 215 -2.80 14.43 6.25
C ASP A 215 -3.26 13.12 6.89
N ALA A 216 -4.22 12.42 6.29
CA ALA A 216 -4.71 11.13 6.76
C ALA A 216 -3.61 10.05 6.75
N ASP A 217 -2.75 10.02 5.72
CA ASP A 217 -1.59 9.12 5.67
C ASP A 217 -0.67 9.32 6.89
N LEU A 218 -0.30 10.56 7.14
CA LEU A 218 0.64 10.91 8.20
C LEU A 218 0.02 10.73 9.58
N LEU A 219 -1.27 11.03 9.72
CA LEU A 219 -2.04 10.76 10.93
C LEU A 219 -2.03 9.28 11.29
N VAL A 220 -2.24 8.37 10.32
CA VAL A 220 -2.15 6.93 10.58
C VAL A 220 -0.73 6.52 10.98
N ILE A 221 0.30 7.02 10.30
CA ILE A 221 1.69 6.69 10.62
C ILE A 221 2.06 7.16 12.03
N ASP A 222 1.67 8.37 12.40
CA ASP A 222 1.90 8.93 13.73
C ASP A 222 1.07 8.20 14.80
N TYR A 223 -0.15 7.76 14.49
CA TYR A 223 -0.94 6.89 15.36
C TYR A 223 -0.19 5.60 15.71
N PHE A 224 0.36 4.90 14.72
CA PHE A 224 1.12 3.67 14.96
C PHE A 224 2.41 3.91 15.76
N ARG A 225 3.10 5.03 15.51
CA ARG A 225 4.27 5.44 16.28
C ARG A 225 3.95 5.65 17.75
N GLN A 226 2.86 6.36 18.03
CA GLN A 226 2.48 6.74 19.38
C GLN A 226 1.87 5.57 20.17
N HIS A 227 1.01 4.78 19.54
CA HIS A 227 0.24 3.74 20.24
C HIS A 227 0.97 2.40 20.34
N TYR A 228 1.84 2.10 19.38
CA TYR A 228 2.51 0.79 19.31
C TYR A 228 4.03 0.87 19.30
N GLY A 229 4.61 2.08 19.30
CA GLY A 229 6.06 2.25 19.32
C GLY A 229 6.77 1.75 18.06
N ILE A 230 6.07 1.47 16.98
CA ILE A 230 6.66 1.03 15.71
C ILE A 230 7.09 2.23 14.85
N TRP A 231 7.96 2.01 13.87
CA TRP A 231 8.42 3.04 12.92
C TRP A 231 9.01 4.30 13.55
N GLN A 232 9.78 4.11 14.63
CA GLN A 232 10.45 5.22 15.31
C GLN A 232 11.45 5.91 14.39
N LYS A 233 11.41 7.24 14.41
CA LYS A 233 12.32 8.10 13.66
C LYS A 233 13.75 7.88 14.15
N THR A 234 14.70 7.85 13.23
CA THR A 234 16.13 7.80 13.55
C THR A 234 16.73 9.19 13.53
N GLU A 235 17.88 9.38 14.19
CA GLU A 235 18.62 10.66 14.15
C GLU A 235 18.99 11.05 12.71
N MET A 236 19.41 10.07 11.91
CA MET A 236 19.69 10.24 10.49
C MET A 236 18.45 10.00 9.64
N ILE A 237 18.33 10.72 8.53
CA ILE A 237 17.32 10.44 7.49
C ILE A 237 17.85 9.38 6.51
N ASP A 238 16.95 8.70 5.80
CA ASP A 238 17.30 7.85 4.68
C ASP A 238 17.49 8.68 3.40
N GLU A 239 18.71 9.12 3.14
CA GLU A 239 19.06 9.87 1.92
C GLU A 239 18.82 9.08 0.62
N LYS A 240 18.75 7.74 0.71
CA LYS A 240 18.50 6.86 -0.43
C LYS A 240 17.00 6.57 -0.61
N ALA A 241 16.14 7.07 0.27
CA ALA A 241 14.70 6.94 0.13
C ALA A 241 14.20 7.70 -1.10
N THR A 242 13.31 7.07 -1.86
CA THR A 242 12.67 7.73 -3.01
C THR A 242 11.38 8.40 -2.55
N LEU A 243 11.31 9.72 -2.67
CA LEU A 243 10.14 10.51 -2.26
C LEU A 243 9.08 10.56 -3.37
N ARG A 244 8.40 9.43 -3.61
CA ARG A 244 7.47 9.27 -4.74
C ARG A 244 6.13 9.98 -4.54
N THR A 245 5.54 9.83 -3.36
CA THR A 245 4.24 10.40 -3.03
C THR A 245 4.37 11.76 -2.36
N ALA A 246 3.26 12.50 -2.31
CA ALA A 246 3.18 13.73 -1.52
C ALA A 246 3.41 13.44 -0.03
N SER A 247 2.87 12.34 0.49
CA SER A 247 3.04 11.92 1.89
C SER A 247 4.51 11.67 2.26
N MET A 248 5.28 10.98 1.42
CA MET A 248 6.71 10.79 1.68
C MET A 248 7.51 12.10 1.60
N ARG A 249 7.15 13.00 0.67
CA ARG A 249 7.79 14.33 0.58
C ARG A 249 7.49 15.16 1.81
N GLU A 250 6.25 15.16 2.28
CA GLU A 250 5.83 15.89 3.47
C GLU A 250 6.45 15.30 4.74
N MET A 251 6.51 13.97 4.88
CA MET A 251 7.22 13.30 5.97
C MET A 251 8.70 13.74 6.01
N MET A 252 9.39 13.74 4.88
CA MET A 252 10.76 14.20 4.80
C MET A 252 10.88 15.69 5.15
N ARG A 253 9.94 16.54 4.71
CA ARG A 253 9.91 17.97 5.05
C ARG A 253 9.77 18.17 6.55
N ARG A 254 8.79 17.53 7.19
CA ARG A 254 8.58 17.56 8.65
C ARG A 254 9.84 17.11 9.39
N ARG A 255 10.46 16.02 8.94
CA ARG A 255 11.68 15.52 9.58
C ARG A 255 12.87 16.48 9.45
N LYS A 256 13.04 17.13 8.30
CA LYS A 256 14.10 18.12 8.11
C LYS A 256 13.89 19.36 8.99
N ALA A 257 12.65 19.82 9.13
CA ALA A 257 12.32 20.93 10.03
C ALA A 257 12.58 20.55 11.50
N GLU A 258 12.18 19.34 11.92
CA GLU A 258 12.48 18.81 13.26
C GLU A 258 13.98 18.75 13.57
N LEU A 259 14.81 18.46 12.56
CA LEU A 259 16.27 18.39 12.67
C LEU A 259 16.96 19.76 12.48
N GLY A 260 16.21 20.85 12.25
CA GLY A 260 16.77 22.18 11.99
C GLY A 260 17.55 22.29 10.67
N LEU A 261 17.28 21.40 9.71
CA LEU A 261 17.94 21.38 8.39
C LEU A 261 17.30 22.32 7.38
N ILE A 262 16.07 22.78 7.66
CA ILE A 262 15.32 23.77 6.89
C ILE A 262 14.54 24.65 7.87
N ASP A 263 14.23 25.89 7.47
CA ASP A 263 13.33 26.75 8.24
C ASP A 263 11.90 26.18 8.27
N PRO A 264 11.12 26.42 9.35
CA PRO A 264 9.79 25.84 9.57
C PRO A 264 8.76 26.11 8.46
#